data_AF-A0A4R8LIQ9-F1
#
_entry.id   AF-A0A4R8LIQ9-F1
#
_cell.length_a   1.000
_cell.length_b   1.000
_cell.length_c   1.000
_cell.angle_alpha   90.00
_cell.angle_beta   90.00
_cell.angle_gamma   90.00
#
_symmetry.space_group_name_H-M   'P 1'
#
loop_
_entity.id
_entity.type
_entity.pdbx_description
1 polymer ?
#
loop_
_entity_poly.entity_id
_entity_poly.type
_entity_poly.pdbx_seq_one_letter_code
_entity_poly.pdbx_strand_id
1 'polypeptide(L)'
;MYLLYCDETNFQKISGDFFVYGGIAINGVRAEGLSSELAKIRKRFCVPPNFLVKFNPGPQGMSHEDFIKFKQAIIATAVKFEVKLLVNLLLHDIATSSDDARRNGINTLCYHFDCFLHRPKVAGLVLIDRFVDKQLDEHLREKLAIGLTGKLPYSNTMAIKYIVGYHIAAIGQSHFCSLVDVILGSLRFAINAFTQGTKEHKASAAAILQQLSPLFFREASLSGDANQVHSISLWFSPKEIKSKKYRERYVVLRDYLRDNGIEARQTIAY
;
A
#
# COMPACT_ATOMS: atom_id res chain seq x y z
N MET A 1 9.33 16.56 -6.57
CA MET A 1 9.67 15.11 -6.53
C MET A 1 8.76 14.40 -5.55
N TYR A 2 8.47 13.12 -5.74
CA TYR A 2 7.81 12.27 -4.73
C TYR A 2 8.71 11.16 -4.22
N LEU A 3 8.50 10.74 -2.98
CA LEU A 3 9.11 9.56 -2.38
C LEU A 3 8.03 8.47 -2.27
N LEU A 4 8.30 7.26 -2.76
CA LEU A 4 7.45 6.10 -2.56
C LEU A 4 8.13 5.15 -1.57
N TYR A 5 7.55 4.99 -0.37
CA TYR A 5 7.97 3.96 0.57
C TYR A 5 7.08 2.74 0.41
N CYS A 6 7.67 1.60 0.09
CA CYS A 6 6.99 0.34 -0.18
C CYS A 6 7.18 -0.64 0.96
N ASP A 7 6.17 -1.45 1.20
CA ASP A 7 6.20 -2.56 2.16
C ASP A 7 5.21 -3.65 1.70
N GLU A 8 5.37 -4.85 2.26
CA GLU A 8 4.47 -5.96 2.05
C GLU A 8 3.81 -6.40 3.35
N THR A 9 2.64 -6.99 3.23
CA THR A 9 2.02 -7.66 4.36
C THR A 9 1.31 -8.94 3.93
N ASN A 10 0.93 -9.77 4.91
CA ASN A 10 0.40 -11.13 4.67
C ASN A 10 1.37 -12.00 3.85
N PHE A 11 2.63 -12.07 4.26
CA PHE A 11 3.59 -12.98 3.60
C PHE A 11 3.20 -14.46 3.77
N GLN A 12 2.61 -14.80 4.92
CA GLN A 12 2.11 -16.15 5.18
C GLN A 12 0.85 -16.40 4.34
N LYS A 13 0.95 -17.39 3.45
CA LYS A 13 -0.15 -17.79 2.57
C LYS A 13 -1.27 -18.45 3.39
N ILE A 14 -2.36 -17.72 3.59
CA ILE A 14 -3.61 -18.23 4.15
C ILE A 14 -4.63 -18.31 2.99
N SER A 15 -5.27 -19.47 2.81
CA SER A 15 -6.24 -19.63 1.73
C SER A 15 -7.44 -18.70 1.94
N GLY A 16 -7.85 -18.01 0.87
CA GLY A 16 -8.92 -17.00 0.92
C GLY A 16 -8.48 -15.60 1.33
N ASP A 17 -7.29 -15.43 1.87
CA ASP A 17 -6.74 -14.12 2.15
C ASP A 17 -6.05 -13.52 0.92
N PHE A 18 -5.85 -12.20 0.98
CA PHE A 18 -5.16 -11.46 -0.05
C PHE A 18 -3.75 -11.10 0.44
N PHE A 19 -2.77 -11.34 -0.42
CA PHE A 19 -1.47 -10.72 -0.36
C PHE A 19 -1.63 -9.23 -0.65
N VAL A 20 -1.06 -8.40 0.22
CA VAL A 20 -1.14 -6.95 0.13
C VAL A 20 0.28 -6.43 -0.09
N TYR A 21 0.51 -5.83 -1.26
CA TYR A 21 1.77 -5.14 -1.56
C TYR A 21 1.47 -3.71 -1.94
N GLY A 22 2.15 -2.75 -1.34
CA GLY A 22 1.85 -1.35 -1.62
C GLY A 22 2.92 -0.41 -1.14
N GLY A 23 2.58 0.88 -1.19
CA GLY A 23 3.43 1.93 -0.69
C GLY A 23 2.69 3.25 -0.51
N ILE A 24 3.37 4.17 0.13
CA ILE A 24 2.89 5.54 0.34
C ILE A 24 3.72 6.52 -0.49
N ALA A 25 3.04 7.30 -1.34
CA ALA A 25 3.63 8.39 -2.09
C ALA A 25 3.56 9.68 -1.26
N ILE A 26 4.72 10.28 -1.02
CA ILE A 26 4.90 11.48 -0.20
C ILE A 26 5.48 12.58 -1.09
N ASN A 27 4.84 13.75 -1.11
CA ASN A 27 5.40 14.91 -1.80
C ASN A 27 6.69 15.35 -1.08
N GLY A 28 7.82 15.39 -1.79
CA GLY A 28 9.12 15.74 -1.22
C GLY A 28 9.15 17.11 -0.53
N VAL A 29 8.34 18.08 -0.99
CA VAL A 29 8.21 19.40 -0.36
C VAL A 29 7.58 19.33 1.03
N ARG A 30 6.77 18.29 1.29
CA ARG A 30 6.05 18.09 2.55
C ARG A 30 6.70 17.07 3.48
N ALA A 31 7.73 16.37 3.01
CA ALA A 31 8.34 15.25 3.72
C ALA A 31 8.92 15.67 5.08
N GLU A 32 9.68 16.76 5.15
CA GLU A 32 10.25 17.26 6.41
C GLU A 32 9.16 17.57 7.46
N GLY A 33 8.11 18.28 7.04
CA GLY A 33 6.98 18.62 7.90
C GLY A 33 6.24 17.38 8.41
N LEU A 34 6.00 16.40 7.53
CA LEU A 34 5.37 15.13 7.90
C LEU A 34 6.23 14.37 8.91
N SER A 35 7.54 14.24 8.64
CA SER A 35 8.49 13.57 9.52
C SER A 35 8.52 14.21 10.91
N SER A 36 8.59 15.54 10.95
CA SER A 36 8.58 16.32 12.20
C SER A 36 7.29 16.12 13.00
N GLU A 37 6.14 16.07 12.33
CA GLU A 37 4.85 15.85 13.00
C GLU A 37 4.74 14.42 13.55
N LEU A 38 5.20 13.42 12.80
CA LEU A 38 5.26 12.03 13.29
C LEU A 38 6.17 11.92 14.53
N ALA A 39 7.30 12.63 14.56
CA ALA A 39 8.17 12.69 15.73
C ALA A 39 7.46 13.31 16.95
N LYS A 40 6.68 14.37 16.76
CA LYS A 40 5.87 14.99 17.83
C LYS A 40 4.79 14.05 18.35
N ILE A 41 4.11 13.32 17.46
CA ILE A 41 3.10 12.32 17.85
C ILE A 41 3.75 11.23 18.71
N ARG A 42 4.91 10.70 18.31
CA ARG A 42 5.65 9.72 19.10
C ARG A 42 5.95 10.24 20.51
N LYS A 43 6.43 11.49 20.63
CA LYS A 43 6.69 12.13 21.93
C LYS A 43 5.42 12.28 22.76
N ARG A 44 4.32 12.75 22.15
CA ARG A 44 3.03 12.95 22.84
C ARG A 44 2.45 11.65 23.42
N PHE A 45 2.62 10.54 22.72
CA PHE A 45 2.18 9.22 23.19
C PHE A 45 3.25 8.46 24.00
N CYS A 46 4.35 9.13 24.39
CA CYS A 46 5.44 8.51 25.15
C CYS A 46 6.02 7.23 24.50
N VAL A 47 6.01 7.15 23.17
CA VAL A 47 6.59 6.02 22.43
C VAL A 47 8.12 6.06 22.59
N PRO A 48 8.77 4.98 23.07
CA PRO A 48 10.21 4.97 23.27
C PRO A 48 10.99 5.30 21.98
N PRO A 49 12.11 6.05 22.05
CA PRO A 49 12.87 6.44 20.86
C PRO A 49 13.40 5.25 20.06
N ASN A 50 13.80 4.18 20.73
CA ASN A 50 14.31 2.94 20.12
C ASN A 50 13.21 1.96 19.68
N PHE A 51 11.94 2.26 19.98
CA PHE A 51 10.84 1.38 19.58
C PHE A 51 10.59 1.49 18.07
N LEU A 52 10.66 0.37 17.38
CA LEU A 52 10.35 0.28 15.95
C LEU A 52 8.83 0.22 15.80
N VAL A 53 8.24 1.35 15.38
CA VAL A 53 6.78 1.43 15.22
C VAL A 53 6.37 0.60 14.02
N LYS A 54 5.52 -0.39 14.30
CA LYS A 54 4.81 -1.25 13.35
C LYS A 54 3.31 -1.19 13.61
N PHE A 55 2.50 -1.82 12.77
CA PHE A 55 1.07 -1.98 13.04
C PHE A 55 0.80 -2.73 14.35
N ASN A 56 1.55 -3.79 14.63
CA ASN A 56 1.58 -4.57 15.87
C ASN A 56 2.95 -5.24 16.02
N PRO A 57 3.41 -5.56 17.25
CA PRO A 57 2.81 -5.24 18.55
C PRO A 57 3.01 -3.77 18.95
N GLY A 58 2.34 -3.34 20.02
CA GLY A 58 2.59 -2.04 20.65
C GLY A 58 3.82 -2.04 21.57
N PRO A 59 4.31 -0.86 21.99
CA PRO A 59 5.43 -0.77 22.92
C PRO A 59 5.06 -1.31 24.30
N GLN A 60 6.04 -1.88 25.01
CA GLN A 60 5.84 -2.42 26.35
C GLN A 60 5.33 -1.33 27.31
N GLY A 61 4.29 -1.64 28.08
CA GLY A 61 3.67 -0.72 29.05
C GLY A 61 2.65 0.26 28.45
N MET A 62 2.50 0.34 27.13
CA MET A 62 1.43 1.11 26.49
C MET A 62 0.15 0.27 26.44
N SER A 63 -0.98 0.87 26.83
CA SER A 63 -2.27 0.20 26.73
C SER A 63 -2.66 -0.03 25.26
N HIS A 64 -3.49 -1.05 25.01
CA HIS A 64 -4.00 -1.33 23.67
C HIS A 64 -4.78 -0.13 23.10
N GLU A 65 -5.56 0.55 23.93
CA GLU A 65 -6.35 1.73 23.55
C GLU A 65 -5.46 2.91 23.18
N ASP A 66 -4.42 3.20 23.95
CA ASP A 66 -3.47 4.27 23.63
C ASP A 66 -2.71 3.97 22.34
N PHE A 67 -2.39 2.70 22.09
CA PHE A 67 -1.75 2.31 20.84
C PHE A 67 -2.68 2.44 19.63
N ILE A 68 -3.99 2.19 19.80
CA ILE A 68 -4.99 2.50 18.78
C ILE A 68 -5.01 4.01 18.50
N LYS A 69 -5.14 4.85 19.54
CA LYS A 69 -5.17 6.32 19.41
C LYS A 69 -3.88 6.85 18.75
N PHE A 70 -2.73 6.26 19.07
CA PHE A 70 -1.46 6.56 18.44
C PHE A 70 -1.48 6.26 16.92
N LYS A 71 -1.94 5.07 16.51
CA LYS A 71 -2.06 4.70 15.09
C LYS A 71 -3.07 5.59 14.34
N GLN A 72 -4.21 5.91 14.96
CA GLN A 72 -5.19 6.85 14.39
C GLN A 72 -4.57 8.24 14.16
N ALA A 73 -3.77 8.74 15.10
CA ALA A 73 -3.07 10.01 14.96
C ALA A 73 -2.02 10.00 13.82
N ILE A 74 -1.33 8.88 13.63
CA ILE A 74 -0.40 8.68 12.50
C ILE A 74 -1.16 8.74 11.17
N ILE A 75 -2.28 8.01 11.03
CA ILE A 75 -3.08 7.99 9.80
C ILE A 75 -3.67 9.38 9.51
N ALA A 76 -4.25 10.04 10.53
CA ALA A 76 -4.77 11.40 10.39
C ALA A 76 -3.70 12.39 9.92
N THR A 77 -2.47 12.24 10.42
CA THR A 77 -1.33 13.05 9.98
C THR A 77 -0.96 12.77 8.53
N ALA A 78 -0.97 11.51 8.09
CA ALA A 78 -0.74 11.18 6.68
C ALA A 78 -1.78 11.85 5.76
N VAL A 79 -3.06 11.86 6.16
CA VAL A 79 -4.13 12.56 5.45
C VAL A 79 -3.87 14.07 5.39
N LYS A 80 -3.54 14.69 6.54
CA LYS A 80 -3.23 16.12 6.63
C LYS A 80 -2.10 16.54 5.69
N PHE A 81 -1.09 15.69 5.51
CA PHE A 81 0.04 15.95 4.64
C PHE A 81 -0.16 15.49 3.19
N GLU A 82 -1.37 15.06 2.82
CA GLU A 82 -1.76 14.58 1.48
C GLU A 82 -0.94 13.38 0.98
N VAL A 83 -0.54 12.49 1.89
CA VAL A 83 0.08 11.21 1.53
C VAL A 83 -0.91 10.38 0.69
N LYS A 84 -0.41 9.71 -0.35
CA LYS A 84 -1.23 8.83 -1.20
C LYS A 84 -0.86 7.36 -1.03
N LEU A 85 -1.87 6.52 -0.84
CA LEU A 85 -1.70 5.06 -0.71
C LEU A 85 -1.85 4.39 -2.08
N LEU A 86 -0.84 3.65 -2.52
CA LEU A 86 -0.87 2.84 -3.73
C LEU A 86 -0.77 1.36 -3.33
N VAL A 87 -1.75 0.53 -3.68
CA VAL A 87 -1.81 -0.84 -3.18
C VAL A 87 -2.38 -1.83 -4.19
N ASN A 88 -1.71 -2.97 -4.26
CA ASN A 88 -2.09 -4.17 -4.97
C ASN A 88 -2.73 -5.19 -4.03
N LEU A 89 -3.84 -5.78 -4.45
CA LEU A 89 -4.49 -6.90 -3.78
C LEU A 89 -4.45 -8.15 -4.68
N LEU A 90 -3.77 -9.20 -4.23
CA LEU A 90 -3.64 -10.49 -4.92
C LEU A 90 -4.13 -11.62 -4.03
N LEU A 91 -5.15 -12.36 -4.45
CA LEU A 91 -5.64 -13.55 -3.74
C LEU A 91 -4.53 -14.60 -3.66
N HIS A 92 -4.23 -15.06 -2.43
CA HIS A 92 -3.18 -16.05 -2.18
C HIS A 92 -3.38 -17.35 -2.96
N ASP A 93 -4.63 -17.77 -3.17
CA ASP A 93 -4.96 -19.00 -3.90
C ASP A 93 -4.49 -18.98 -5.37
N ILE A 94 -4.25 -17.79 -5.94
CA ILE A 94 -3.78 -17.60 -7.32
C ILE A 94 -2.26 -17.41 -7.38
N ALA A 95 -1.66 -16.91 -6.30
CA ALA A 95 -0.22 -16.67 -6.25
C ALA A 95 0.58 -17.98 -6.32
N THR A 96 1.49 -18.08 -7.30
CA THR A 96 2.40 -19.22 -7.49
C THR A 96 3.32 -19.39 -6.28
N SER A 97 3.94 -18.30 -5.84
CA SER A 97 4.81 -18.24 -4.66
C SER A 97 4.75 -16.84 -4.04
N SER A 98 5.13 -16.70 -2.77
CA SER A 98 5.17 -15.39 -2.10
C SER A 98 6.25 -14.47 -2.72
N ASP A 99 7.37 -15.04 -3.18
CA ASP A 99 8.45 -14.26 -3.80
C ASP A 99 8.06 -13.75 -5.20
N ASP A 100 7.39 -14.58 -6.02
CA ASP A 100 6.84 -14.12 -7.31
C ASP A 100 5.75 -13.07 -7.10
N ALA A 101 4.86 -13.27 -6.13
CA ALA A 101 3.84 -12.29 -5.77
C ALA A 101 4.46 -10.95 -5.41
N ARG A 102 5.55 -10.97 -4.63
CA ARG A 102 6.28 -9.76 -4.22
C ARG A 102 6.97 -9.09 -5.41
N ARG A 103 7.75 -9.82 -6.22
CA ARG A 103 8.43 -9.28 -7.41
C ARG A 103 7.43 -8.66 -8.41
N ASN A 104 6.32 -9.34 -8.66
CA ASN A 104 5.23 -8.82 -9.50
C ASN A 104 4.54 -7.61 -8.85
N GLY A 105 4.38 -7.63 -7.52
CA GLY A 105 3.90 -6.50 -6.73
C GLY A 105 4.77 -5.26 -6.91
N ILE A 106 6.10 -5.40 -6.83
CA ILE A 106 7.05 -4.30 -7.07
C ILE A 106 6.91 -3.76 -8.49
N ASN A 107 6.91 -4.63 -9.52
CA ASN A 107 6.73 -4.22 -10.92
C ASN A 107 5.44 -3.39 -11.10
N THR A 108 4.33 -3.92 -10.60
CA THR A 108 3.00 -3.30 -10.76
C THR A 108 2.91 -1.98 -9.98
N LEU A 109 3.46 -1.93 -8.77
CA LEU A 109 3.52 -0.70 -7.97
C LEU A 109 4.38 0.37 -8.66
N CYS A 110 5.52 0.01 -9.24
CA CYS A 110 6.37 0.94 -9.98
C CYS A 110 5.66 1.50 -11.22
N TYR A 111 4.91 0.65 -11.96
CA TYR A 111 4.06 1.10 -13.06
C TYR A 111 3.04 2.16 -12.62
N HIS A 112 2.28 1.86 -11.56
CA HIS A 112 1.25 2.78 -11.06
C HIS A 112 1.86 4.06 -10.48
N PHE A 113 3.01 3.99 -9.82
CA PHE A 113 3.71 5.16 -9.34
C PHE A 113 4.26 6.02 -10.49
N ASP A 114 4.82 5.44 -11.54
CA ASP A 114 5.23 6.19 -12.73
C ASP A 114 4.04 6.90 -13.39
N CYS A 115 2.88 6.24 -13.48
CA CYS A 115 1.64 6.86 -13.95
C CYS A 115 1.15 7.97 -13.00
N PHE A 116 1.33 7.81 -11.69
CA PHE A 116 1.06 8.86 -10.71
C PHE A 116 1.96 10.08 -10.92
N LEU A 117 3.26 9.88 -11.12
CA LEU A 117 4.26 10.90 -11.37
C LEU A 117 4.10 11.61 -12.72
N HIS A 118 3.60 10.90 -13.73
CA HIS A 118 3.36 11.44 -15.07
C HIS A 118 2.31 12.56 -15.07
N ARG A 119 1.31 12.50 -14.19
CA ARG A 119 0.25 13.53 -14.09
C ARG A 119 0.82 14.92 -13.76
N PRO A 120 1.55 15.12 -12.65
CA PRO A 120 2.22 16.38 -12.37
C PRO A 120 3.53 16.55 -13.15
N LYS A 121 3.97 15.53 -13.91
CA LYS A 121 5.25 15.49 -14.65
C LYS A 121 6.47 15.77 -13.76
N VAL A 122 6.57 15.09 -12.62
CA VAL A 122 7.70 15.26 -11.68
C VAL A 122 8.42 13.94 -11.45
N ALA A 123 9.71 14.01 -11.14
CA ALA A 123 10.50 12.83 -10.80
C ALA A 123 10.08 12.21 -9.44
N GLY A 124 10.43 10.95 -9.23
CA GLY A 124 10.26 10.27 -7.95
C GLY A 124 11.35 9.25 -7.63
N LEU A 125 11.46 8.92 -6.35
CA LEU A 125 12.32 7.87 -5.82
C LEU A 125 11.48 6.76 -5.21
N VAL A 126 11.90 5.51 -5.43
CA VAL A 126 11.26 4.33 -4.84
C VAL A 126 12.17 3.77 -3.76
N LEU A 127 11.61 3.54 -2.58
CA LEU A 127 12.28 2.99 -1.40
C LEU A 127 11.54 1.73 -0.98
N ILE A 128 12.22 0.58 -1.06
CA ILE A 128 11.61 -0.73 -0.84
C ILE A 128 12.10 -1.30 0.48
N ASP A 129 11.19 -1.81 1.30
CA ASP A 129 11.60 -2.47 2.55
C ASP A 129 12.54 -3.64 2.28
N ARG A 130 13.48 -3.86 3.20
CA ARG A 130 14.49 -4.91 3.04
C ARG A 130 13.88 -6.26 3.37
N PHE A 131 13.84 -7.14 2.38
CA PHE A 131 13.49 -8.56 2.57
C PHE A 131 14.59 -9.48 2.03
N VAL A 132 14.54 -10.74 2.47
CA VAL A 132 15.49 -11.77 2.03
C VAL A 132 15.03 -12.32 0.68
N ASP A 133 15.50 -11.73 -0.41
CA ASP A 133 15.41 -12.28 -1.76
C ASP A 133 16.75 -12.08 -2.46
N LYS A 134 17.33 -13.18 -2.93
CA LYS A 134 18.64 -13.19 -3.60
C LYS A 134 18.62 -12.40 -4.92
N GLN A 135 17.44 -12.13 -5.47
CA GLN A 135 17.27 -11.45 -6.75
C GLN A 135 16.88 -9.97 -6.60
N LEU A 136 16.72 -9.46 -5.38
CA LEU A 136 16.21 -8.09 -5.18
C LEU A 136 17.11 -7.04 -5.84
N ASP A 137 18.41 -7.06 -5.58
CA ASP A 137 19.36 -6.08 -6.13
C ASP A 137 19.36 -6.09 -7.67
N GLU A 138 19.38 -7.28 -8.27
CA GLU A 138 19.29 -7.45 -9.73
C GLU A 138 17.96 -6.92 -10.27
N HIS A 139 16.86 -7.20 -9.58
CA HIS A 139 15.53 -6.74 -9.96
C HIS A 139 15.44 -5.20 -9.94
N LEU A 140 16.05 -4.54 -8.96
CA LEU A 140 16.06 -3.07 -8.90
C LEU A 140 16.96 -2.46 -9.99
N ARG A 141 18.11 -3.09 -10.27
CA ARG A 141 18.99 -2.69 -11.36
C ARG A 141 18.30 -2.81 -12.72
N GLU A 142 17.59 -3.91 -12.96
CA GLU A 142 16.83 -4.13 -14.20
C GLU A 142 15.77 -3.03 -14.40
N LYS A 143 15.03 -2.67 -13.35
CA LYS A 143 14.02 -1.60 -13.44
C LYS A 143 14.58 -0.24 -13.84
N LEU A 144 15.80 0.07 -13.39
CA LEU A 144 16.45 1.32 -13.73
C LEU A 144 17.01 1.28 -15.16
N ALA A 145 17.66 0.18 -15.54
CA ALA A 145 18.36 0.06 -16.82
C ALA A 145 17.42 -0.21 -18.00
N ILE A 146 16.36 -1.00 -17.79
CA ILE A 146 15.45 -1.50 -18.84
C ILE A 146 14.01 -1.00 -18.59
N GLY A 147 13.57 -0.99 -17.34
CA GLY A 147 12.19 -0.70 -16.95
C GLY A 147 11.45 -1.97 -16.53
N LEU A 148 10.15 -2.04 -16.83
CA LEU A 148 9.34 -3.23 -16.57
C LEU A 148 9.59 -4.27 -17.65
N THR A 149 9.79 -5.51 -17.23
CA THR A 149 10.02 -6.67 -18.11
C THR A 149 8.90 -7.70 -17.94
N GLY A 150 8.63 -8.51 -18.97
CA GLY A 150 7.68 -9.62 -18.90
C GLY A 150 6.66 -9.63 -20.04
N LYS A 151 5.54 -10.34 -19.84
CA LYS A 151 4.45 -10.44 -20.82
C LYS A 151 3.57 -9.19 -20.77
N LEU A 152 4.01 -8.10 -21.40
CA LEU A 152 3.21 -6.89 -21.55
C LEU A 152 2.39 -6.95 -22.86
N PRO A 153 1.25 -6.23 -22.97
CA PRO A 153 0.32 -6.39 -24.09
C PRO A 153 0.90 -6.16 -25.50
N TYR A 154 1.99 -5.38 -25.62
CA TYR A 154 2.55 -4.96 -26.91
C TYR A 154 4.08 -5.00 -27.00
N SER A 155 4.77 -5.39 -25.92
CA SER A 155 6.23 -5.40 -25.83
C SER A 155 6.68 -6.37 -24.75
N ASN A 156 7.95 -6.77 -24.77
CA ASN A 156 8.57 -7.51 -23.66
C ASN A 156 9.13 -6.58 -22.57
N THR A 157 9.23 -5.29 -22.88
CA THR A 157 9.77 -4.26 -21.99
C THR A 157 8.96 -2.96 -22.06
N MET A 158 8.92 -2.22 -20.95
CA MET A 158 8.36 -0.87 -20.87
C MET A 158 9.26 -0.01 -20.00
N ALA A 159 9.85 1.03 -20.61
CA ALA A 159 10.67 2.00 -19.88
C ALA A 159 9.82 2.78 -18.86
N ILE A 160 10.36 2.93 -17.65
CA ILE A 160 9.86 3.81 -16.60
C ILE A 160 10.47 5.20 -16.81
N LYS A 161 9.66 6.26 -16.78
CA LYS A 161 10.09 7.60 -17.23
C LYS A 161 10.40 8.56 -16.09
N TYR A 162 9.64 8.50 -15.01
CA TYR A 162 9.69 9.50 -13.94
C TYR A 162 10.34 8.98 -12.66
N ILE A 163 10.60 7.68 -12.54
CA ILE A 163 11.34 7.13 -11.41
C ILE A 163 12.84 7.22 -11.73
N VAL A 164 13.58 7.97 -10.92
CA VAL A 164 15.00 8.26 -11.15
C VAL A 164 15.94 7.43 -10.28
N GLY A 165 15.40 6.63 -9.35
CA GLY A 165 16.19 5.80 -8.45
C GLY A 165 15.35 4.82 -7.65
N TYR A 166 15.97 3.67 -7.37
CA TYR A 166 15.44 2.62 -6.51
C TYR A 166 16.42 2.39 -5.36
N HIS A 167 15.92 2.38 -4.13
CA HIS A 167 16.72 2.25 -2.93
C HIS A 167 16.08 1.21 -2.00
N ILE A 168 16.93 0.58 -1.19
CA ILE A 168 16.47 -0.24 -0.08
C ILE A 168 16.32 0.66 1.14
N ALA A 169 15.19 0.53 1.83
CA ALA A 169 14.97 1.12 3.14
C ALA A 169 14.74 0.01 4.16
N ALA A 170 15.01 0.29 5.42
CA ALA A 170 14.68 -0.61 6.52
C ALA A 170 13.92 0.15 7.62
N ILE A 171 13.13 -0.59 8.39
CA ILE A 171 12.47 -0.04 9.56
C ILE A 171 13.48 0.62 10.52
N GLY A 172 13.11 1.77 11.08
CA GLY A 172 13.97 2.55 11.97
C GLY A 172 14.91 3.52 11.27
N GLN A 173 15.07 3.45 9.94
CA GLN A 173 15.89 4.39 9.17
C GLN A 173 15.13 5.65 8.74
N SER A 174 13.79 5.62 8.83
CA SER A 174 12.92 6.76 8.56
C SER A 174 11.57 6.59 9.25
N HIS A 175 10.93 7.70 9.64
CA HIS A 175 9.53 7.67 10.09
C HIS A 175 8.57 7.16 9.00
N PHE A 176 8.95 7.28 7.72
CA PHE A 176 8.11 6.83 6.61
C PHE A 176 8.07 5.31 6.47
N CYS A 177 9.12 4.58 6.88
CA CYS A 177 9.09 3.12 6.95
C CYS A 177 8.03 2.65 7.96
N SER A 178 7.97 3.28 9.14
CA SER A 178 6.92 3.00 10.12
C SER A 178 5.54 3.44 9.66
N LEU A 179 5.46 4.54 8.91
CA LEU A 179 4.19 5.05 8.39
C LEU A 179 3.56 4.07 7.39
N VAL A 180 4.34 3.52 6.46
CA VAL A 180 3.85 2.55 5.48
C VAL A 180 3.43 1.24 6.17
N ASP A 181 4.22 0.73 7.13
CA ASP A 181 3.88 -0.48 7.90
C ASP A 181 2.56 -0.31 8.66
N VAL A 182 2.35 0.84 9.33
CA VAL A 182 1.09 1.13 10.02
C VAL A 182 -0.09 1.22 9.04
N ILE A 183 0.05 1.91 7.91
CA ILE A 183 -1.02 2.08 6.92
C ILE A 183 -1.38 0.75 6.24
N LEU A 184 -0.39 0.03 5.70
CA LEU A 184 -0.62 -1.26 5.04
C LEU A 184 -1.06 -2.33 6.04
N GLY A 185 -0.46 -2.36 7.23
CA GLY A 185 -0.87 -3.26 8.30
C GLY A 185 -2.31 -3.02 8.77
N SER A 186 -2.77 -1.77 8.77
CA SER A 186 -4.18 -1.42 9.05
C SER A 186 -5.11 -1.90 7.94
N LEU A 187 -4.76 -1.68 6.67
CA LEU A 187 -5.55 -2.16 5.54
C LEU A 187 -5.66 -3.69 5.57
N ARG A 188 -4.54 -4.37 5.76
CA ARG A 188 -4.45 -5.82 5.89
C ARG A 188 -5.32 -6.36 7.02
N PHE A 189 -5.29 -5.73 8.20
CA PHE A 189 -6.14 -6.12 9.32
C PHE A 189 -7.62 -6.05 8.93
N ALA A 190 -8.04 -4.98 8.26
CA ALA A 190 -9.43 -4.80 7.86
C ALA A 190 -9.88 -5.78 6.77
N ILE A 191 -9.00 -6.10 5.82
CA ILE A 191 -9.24 -7.11 4.77
C ILE A 191 -9.34 -8.50 5.40
N ASN A 192 -8.38 -8.88 6.25
CA ASN A 192 -8.35 -10.20 6.87
C ASN A 192 -9.53 -10.44 7.80
N ALA A 193 -9.93 -9.44 8.59
CA ALA A 193 -11.11 -9.54 9.45
C ALA A 193 -12.37 -9.89 8.63
N PHE A 194 -12.46 -9.36 7.41
CA PHE A 194 -13.54 -9.66 6.48
C PHE A 194 -13.40 -11.04 5.83
N THR A 195 -12.25 -11.35 5.22
CA THR A 195 -12.04 -12.62 4.50
C THR A 195 -12.09 -13.84 5.42
N GLN A 196 -11.67 -13.68 6.68
CA GLN A 196 -11.70 -14.73 7.71
C GLN A 196 -13.01 -14.76 8.51
N GLY A 197 -13.93 -13.82 8.26
CA GLY A 197 -15.24 -13.78 8.92
C GLY A 197 -15.20 -13.47 10.43
N THR A 198 -14.18 -12.76 10.91
CA THR A 198 -14.00 -12.43 12.33
C THR A 198 -14.97 -11.34 12.78
N LYS A 199 -16.11 -11.75 13.35
CA LYS A 199 -17.21 -10.84 13.71
C LYS A 199 -16.80 -9.77 14.71
N GLU A 200 -15.94 -10.11 15.66
CA GLU A 200 -15.44 -9.24 16.72
C GLU A 200 -14.66 -8.04 16.17
N HIS A 201 -14.02 -8.21 15.00
CA HIS A 201 -13.20 -7.18 14.37
C HIS A 201 -13.97 -6.33 13.35
N LYS A 202 -15.23 -6.67 13.03
CA LYS A 202 -15.99 -6.03 11.94
C LYS A 202 -16.11 -4.51 12.10
N ALA A 203 -16.46 -4.04 13.30
CA ALA A 203 -16.62 -2.60 13.56
C ALA A 203 -15.28 -1.85 13.46
N SER A 204 -14.23 -2.40 14.06
CA SER A 204 -12.88 -1.83 14.01
C SER A 204 -12.31 -1.81 12.59
N ALA A 205 -12.54 -2.88 11.82
CA ALA A 205 -12.13 -2.98 10.42
C ALA A 205 -12.81 -1.91 9.56
N ALA A 206 -14.12 -1.71 9.71
CA ALA A 206 -14.87 -0.66 9.03
C ALA A 206 -14.33 0.74 9.36
N ALA A 207 -14.12 1.03 10.65
CA ALA A 207 -13.59 2.31 11.11
C ALA A 207 -12.17 2.58 10.58
N ILE A 208 -11.34 1.55 10.45
CA ILE A 208 -10.00 1.65 9.84
C ILE A 208 -10.12 2.00 8.36
N LEU A 209 -10.96 1.31 7.59
CA LEU A 209 -11.14 1.58 6.16
C LEU A 209 -11.61 3.01 5.90
N GLN A 210 -12.53 3.52 6.73
CA GLN A 210 -12.99 4.91 6.65
C GLN A 210 -11.83 5.91 6.89
N GLN A 211 -10.94 5.64 7.85
CA GLN A 211 -9.76 6.47 8.09
C GLN A 211 -8.72 6.41 6.98
N LEU A 212 -8.59 5.25 6.32
CA LEU A 212 -7.67 5.06 5.19
C LEU A 212 -8.22 5.65 3.90
N SER A 213 -9.55 5.73 3.76
CA SER A 213 -10.22 6.17 2.53
C SER A 213 -9.64 7.46 1.92
N PRO A 214 -9.35 8.54 2.69
CA PRO A 214 -8.80 9.78 2.12
C PRO A 214 -7.37 9.66 1.57
N LEU A 215 -6.62 8.62 1.94
CA LEU A 215 -5.27 8.37 1.42
C LEU A 215 -5.31 7.85 -0.02
N PHE A 216 -6.43 7.29 -0.47
CA PHE A 216 -6.55 6.83 -1.84
C PHE A 216 -6.66 8.01 -2.82
N PHE A 217 -5.88 7.94 -3.88
CA PHE A 217 -5.92 8.87 -5.00
C PHE A 217 -7.24 8.70 -5.76
N ARG A 218 -7.98 9.81 -5.82
CA ARG A 218 -9.19 9.98 -6.62
C ARG A 218 -8.89 11.06 -7.64
N GLU A 219 -9.23 10.79 -8.89
CA GLU A 219 -9.10 11.77 -9.96
C GLU A 219 -10.42 12.52 -10.05
N ALA A 220 -10.37 13.86 -10.07
CA ALA A 220 -11.57 14.65 -10.25
C ALA A 220 -12.18 14.30 -11.62
N SER A 221 -13.39 13.75 -11.64
CA SER A 221 -14.07 13.45 -12.90
C SER A 221 -14.65 14.76 -13.48
N LEU A 222 -14.68 14.86 -14.81
CA LEU A 222 -15.37 15.93 -15.53
C LEU A 222 -16.90 15.92 -15.27
N SER A 223 -17.44 14.80 -14.78
CA SER A 223 -18.86 14.61 -14.46
C SER A 223 -19.22 14.86 -12.98
N GLY A 224 -18.28 15.32 -12.15
CA GLY A 224 -18.53 15.65 -10.74
C GLY A 224 -18.44 14.48 -9.76
N ASP A 225 -18.42 13.23 -10.22
CA ASP A 225 -18.25 12.04 -9.39
C ASP A 225 -16.76 11.81 -9.04
N ALA A 226 -16.21 12.70 -8.22
CA ALA A 226 -14.85 12.61 -7.69
C ALA A 226 -14.69 11.52 -6.59
N ASN A 227 -15.65 10.60 -6.45
CA ASN A 227 -15.73 9.72 -5.28
C ASN A 227 -15.02 8.37 -5.45
N GLN A 228 -14.79 7.94 -6.70
CA GLN A 228 -14.15 6.65 -6.99
C GLN A 228 -12.63 6.70 -6.85
N VAL A 229 -12.08 5.67 -6.21
CA VAL A 229 -10.65 5.42 -6.08
C VAL A 229 -10.09 5.01 -7.44
N HIS A 230 -9.12 5.77 -7.95
CA HIS A 230 -8.50 5.49 -9.23
C HIS A 230 -7.69 4.19 -9.18
N SER A 231 -7.64 3.46 -10.29
CA SER A 231 -6.83 2.23 -10.46
C SER A 231 -5.32 2.42 -10.30
N ILE A 232 -4.83 3.65 -10.07
CA ILE A 232 -3.43 3.94 -9.75
C ILE A 232 -3.17 3.85 -8.25
N SER A 233 -4.23 3.97 -7.44
CA SER A 233 -4.16 3.89 -6.00
C SER A 233 -4.53 2.50 -5.48
N LEU A 234 -5.51 1.84 -6.10
CA LEU A 234 -6.00 0.54 -5.69
C LEU A 234 -6.27 -0.31 -6.93
N TRP A 235 -5.63 -1.46 -7.00
CA TRP A 235 -5.86 -2.42 -8.06
C TRP A 235 -5.86 -3.86 -7.54
N PHE A 236 -6.64 -4.67 -8.22
CA PHE A 236 -6.75 -6.10 -8.00
C PHE A 236 -5.95 -6.83 -9.08
N SER A 237 -5.10 -7.77 -8.65
CA SER A 237 -4.28 -8.58 -9.55
C SER A 237 -4.64 -10.06 -9.40
N PRO A 238 -4.81 -10.82 -10.50
CA PRO A 238 -4.79 -10.36 -11.89
C PRO A 238 -6.03 -9.52 -12.25
N LYS A 239 -5.92 -8.72 -13.32
CA LYS A 239 -7.02 -7.88 -13.81
C LYS A 239 -8.21 -8.72 -14.33
N GLU A 240 -7.91 -9.84 -14.97
CA GLU A 240 -8.89 -10.80 -15.52
C GLU A 240 -8.86 -12.09 -14.72
N ILE A 241 -10.04 -12.55 -14.29
CA ILE A 241 -10.18 -13.72 -13.41
C ILE A 241 -11.18 -14.70 -14.03
N LYS A 242 -10.62 -15.63 -14.81
CA LYS A 242 -11.38 -16.67 -15.54
C LYS A 242 -12.14 -17.60 -14.61
N SER A 243 -11.53 -17.99 -13.48
CA SER A 243 -12.16 -18.87 -12.48
C SER A 243 -13.28 -18.16 -11.74
N LYS A 244 -14.52 -18.65 -11.88
CA LYS A 244 -15.71 -18.12 -11.18
C LYS A 244 -15.52 -18.07 -9.67
N LYS A 245 -15.04 -19.17 -9.07
CA LYS A 245 -14.78 -19.29 -7.63
C LYS A 245 -13.86 -18.18 -7.11
N TYR A 246 -12.79 -17.88 -7.83
CA TYR A 246 -11.86 -16.83 -7.41
C TYR A 246 -12.44 -15.46 -7.69
N ARG A 247 -13.07 -15.25 -8.85
CA ARG A 247 -13.69 -13.97 -9.22
C ARG A 247 -14.70 -13.50 -8.16
N GLU A 248 -15.52 -14.41 -7.64
CA GLU A 248 -16.47 -14.10 -6.56
C GLU A 248 -15.78 -13.54 -5.31
N ARG A 249 -14.60 -14.07 -4.92
CA ARG A 249 -13.83 -13.54 -3.78
C ARG A 249 -13.38 -12.09 -3.99
N TYR A 250 -12.98 -11.73 -5.20
CA TYR A 250 -12.59 -10.36 -5.55
C TYR A 250 -13.79 -9.42 -5.58
N VAL A 251 -14.92 -9.86 -6.14
CA VAL A 251 -16.16 -9.08 -6.17
C VAL A 251 -16.64 -8.77 -4.75
N VAL A 252 -16.68 -9.78 -3.89
CA VAL A 252 -17.13 -9.64 -2.50
C VAL A 252 -16.17 -8.74 -1.69
N LEU A 253 -14.85 -8.83 -1.90
CA LEU A 253 -13.90 -7.90 -1.29
C LEU A 253 -14.06 -6.46 -1.81
N ARG A 254 -14.22 -6.28 -3.13
CA ARG A 254 -14.46 -4.95 -3.72
C ARG A 254 -15.72 -4.31 -3.15
N ASP A 255 -16.80 -5.07 -3.04
CA ASP A 255 -18.08 -4.58 -2.52
C ASP A 255 -17.94 -4.20 -1.04
N TYR A 256 -17.24 -5.01 -0.24
CA TYR A 256 -16.90 -4.66 1.14
C TYR A 256 -16.08 -3.36 1.24
N LEU A 257 -15.08 -3.15 0.39
CA LEU A 257 -14.30 -1.92 0.36
C LEU A 257 -15.19 -0.71 -0.01
N ARG A 258 -16.07 -0.86 -1.01
CA ARG A 258 -17.03 0.17 -1.41
C ARG A 258 -17.96 0.55 -0.25
N ASP A 259 -18.53 -0.43 0.43
CA ASP A 259 -19.45 -0.22 1.55
C ASP A 259 -18.76 0.50 2.73
N ASN A 260 -17.42 0.52 2.75
CA ASN A 260 -16.58 1.24 3.72
C ASN A 260 -15.88 2.49 3.12
N GLY A 261 -16.40 3.03 2.02
CA GLY A 261 -15.97 4.31 1.44
C GLY A 261 -14.76 4.24 0.51
N ILE A 262 -14.36 3.04 0.07
CA ILE A 262 -13.26 2.81 -0.87
C ILE A 262 -13.83 2.15 -2.13
N GLU A 263 -14.52 2.94 -2.95
CA GLU A 263 -15.09 2.47 -4.20
C GLU A 263 -14.02 2.41 -5.30
N ALA A 264 -13.50 1.21 -5.59
CA ALA A 264 -12.49 1.02 -6.62
C ALA A 264 -13.07 1.22 -8.04
N ARG A 265 -12.40 2.06 -8.86
CA ARG A 265 -12.74 2.26 -10.29
C ARG A 265 -12.51 1.01 -11.14
N GLN A 266 -11.61 0.11 -10.72
CA GLN A 266 -11.36 -1.12 -11.46
C GLN A 266 -12.58 -2.05 -11.43
N THR A 267 -13.07 -2.40 -12.60
CA THR A 267 -14.05 -3.47 -12.78
C THR A 267 -13.37 -4.83 -12.66
N ILE A 268 -13.98 -5.76 -11.91
CA ILE A 268 -13.53 -7.16 -11.87
C ILE A 268 -14.13 -7.89 -13.07
N ALA A 269 -13.29 -8.21 -14.06
CA ALA A 269 -13.69 -8.80 -15.33
C ALA A 269 -13.40 -10.30 -15.42
N TYR A 270 -14.07 -10.95 -16.38
CA TYR A 270 -13.81 -12.34 -16.80
C TYR A 270 -12.48 -12.44 -17.55
#